data_AF-A0A5K1B9V4-F1
#
_entry.id   AF-A0A5K1B9V4-F1
#
_cell.length_a   1.000
_cell.length_b   1.000
_cell.length_c   1.000
_cell.angle_alpha   90.00
_cell.angle_beta   90.00
_cell.angle_gamma   90.00
#
_symmetry.space_group_name_H-M   'P 1'
#
loop_
_entity.id
_entity.type
_entity.pdbx_description
1 polymer ?
#
loop_
_entity_poly.entity_id
_entity_poly.type
_entity_poly.pdbx_seq_one_letter_code
_entity_poly.pdbx_strand_id
1 'polypeptide(L)' 'VVDFGEGGPVRCSRCKGYINPFMKFIDHGKHFICNLCGMYLEDRVAKNLFFQLMPA' A
#
# COMPACT_ATOMS: atom_id res chain seq x y z
N VAL A 1 9.27 13.47 1.96
CA VAL A 1 9.91 12.20 1.52
C VAL A 1 9.20 11.07 2.25
N VAL A 2 8.85 9.99 1.54
CA VAL A 2 8.22 8.80 2.15
C VAL A 2 9.33 7.87 2.66
N ASP A 3 9.28 7.51 3.94
CA ASP A 3 10.19 6.54 4.55
C ASP A 3 9.51 5.18 4.61
N PHE A 4 10.17 4.17 4.04
CA PHE A 4 9.66 2.80 3.98
C PHE A 4 10.38 1.86 4.97
N GLY A 5 11.32 2.37 5.77
CA GLY A 5 12.15 1.57 6.66
C GLY A 5 12.99 0.52 5.93
N GLU A 6 13.51 -0.47 6.68
CA GLU A 6 14.40 -1.53 6.16
C GLU A 6 13.74 -2.43 5.11
N GLY A 7 12.40 -2.55 5.12
CA GLY A 7 11.65 -3.36 4.17
C GLY A 7 11.58 -2.77 2.76
N GLY A 8 11.93 -1.48 2.62
CA GLY A 8 11.83 -0.78 1.34
C GLY A 8 10.37 -0.60 0.87
N PRO A 9 10.18 -0.02 -0.33
CA PRO A 9 8.87 0.33 -0.82
C PRO A 9 7.97 -0.89 -1.05
N VAL A 10 6.75 -0.81 -0.50
CA VAL A 10 5.74 -1.87 -0.62
C VAL A 10 5.37 -2.10 -2.09
N ARG A 11 5.30 -3.37 -2.49
CA ARG A 11 4.93 -3.79 -3.85
C ARG A 11 3.82 -4.82 -3.80
N CYS A 12 2.95 -4.81 -4.81
CA CYS A 12 1.97 -5.85 -5.02
C CYS A 12 2.66 -7.22 -5.18
N SER A 13 2.23 -8.24 -4.44
CA SER A 13 2.81 -9.58 -4.48
C SER A 13 2.58 -10.28 -5.82
N ARG A 14 1.50 -9.95 -6.54
CA ARG A 14 1.19 -10.45 -7.90
C ARG A 14 1.90 -9.69 -9.01
N CYS A 15 1.55 -8.42 -9.23
CA CYS A 15 2.04 -7.67 -10.39
C CYS A 15 3.37 -6.95 -10.15
N LYS A 16 3.90 -6.97 -8.92
CA LYS A 16 5.13 -6.28 -8.50
C LYS A 16 5.11 -4.74 -8.65
N GLY A 17 3.96 -4.15 -8.97
CA GLY A 17 3.77 -2.71 -8.99
C GLY A 17 3.87 -2.09 -7.59
N TYR A 18 4.49 -0.92 -7.50
CA TYR A 18 4.64 -0.19 -6.23
C TYR A 18 3.31 0.31 -5.69
N ILE A 19 3.23 0.43 -4.37
CA ILE A 19 2.12 1.10 -3.68
C ILE A 19 2.00 2.55 -4.18
N ASN A 20 0.77 3.01 -4.36
CA ASN A 20 0.47 4.34 -4.86
C ASN A 20 -0.92 4.82 -4.36
N PRO A 21 -1.23 6.12 -4.41
CA PRO A 21 -2.48 6.69 -3.90
C PRO A 21 -3.77 6.18 -4.56
N PHE A 22 -3.69 5.59 -5.77
CA PHE A 22 -4.86 5.07 -6.47
C PHE A 22 -5.25 3.66 -6.03
N MET A 23 -4.43 3.01 -5.19
CA MET A 23 -4.84 1.76 -4.53
C MET A 23 -5.98 2.02 -3.56
N LYS A 24 -6.93 1.09 -3.48
CA LYS A 24 -8.07 1.22 -2.57
C LYS A 24 -7.72 0.62 -1.22
N PHE A 25 -7.52 1.46 -0.21
CA PHE A 25 -7.34 1.03 1.17
C PHE A 25 -8.69 0.70 1.80
N ILE A 26 -8.73 -0.36 2.61
CA ILE A 26 -9.91 -0.83 3.34
C ILE A 26 -9.50 -1.25 4.76
N ASP A 27 -10.47 -1.55 5.62
CA ASP A 27 -10.21 -2.01 7.00
C ASP A 27 -9.22 -1.10 7.73
N HIS A 28 -9.47 0.21 7.64
CA HIS A 28 -8.66 1.26 8.28
C HIS A 28 -7.17 1.21 7.88
N GLY A 29 -6.90 0.89 6.61
CA GLY A 29 -5.54 0.84 6.07
C GLY A 29 -4.78 -0.44 6.42
N LYS A 30 -5.43 -1.45 7.02
CA LYS A 30 -4.83 -2.79 7.20
C LYS A 30 -4.70 -3.56 5.90
N HIS A 31 -5.59 -3.29 4.95
CA HIS A 31 -5.68 -3.98 3.68
C HIS A 31 -5.79 -3.00 2.53
N PHE A 32 -5.32 -3.41 1.36
CA PHE A 32 -5.45 -2.61 0.15
C PHE A 32 -5.67 -3.48 -1.08
N ILE A 33 -6.36 -2.90 -2.06
CA ILE A 33 -6.62 -3.50 -3.36
C ILE A 33 -5.76 -2.78 -4.39
N CYS A 34 -4.89 -3.53 -5.06
CA CYS A 34 -4.02 -3.02 -6.10
C CYS A 34 -4.86 -2.50 -7.29
N ASN A 35 -4.68 -1.23 -7.65
CA ASN A 35 -5.39 -0.59 -8.77
C ASN A 35 -4.96 -1.13 -10.15
N LEU A 36 -3.83 -1.84 -10.24
CA LEU A 36 -3.32 -2.39 -11.50
C LEU A 36 -3.85 -3.79 -11.81
N CYS A 37 -3.98 -4.66 -10.79
CA CYS A 37 -4.33 -6.08 -11.01
C CYS A 37 -5.49 -6.58 -10.14
N GLY A 38 -6.09 -5.72 -9.30
CA GLY A 38 -7.21 -6.06 -8.44
C GLY A 38 -6.88 -7.01 -7.28
N MET A 39 -5.61 -7.36 -7.08
CA MET A 39 -5.22 -8.24 -5.98
C MET A 39 -5.47 -7.56 -4.64
N TYR A 40 -6.04 -8.34 -3.72
CA TYR A 40 -6.17 -8.01 -2.31
C TYR A 40 -4.87 -8.30 -1.56
N LEU A 41 -4.36 -7.34 -0.81
CA LEU A 41 -3.13 -7.45 -0.03
C LEU A 41 -3.37 -7.14 1.44
N GLU A 42 -2.72 -7.92 2.30
CA GLU A 42 -2.46 -7.62 3.71
C GLU A 42 -0.96 -7.37 3.85
N ASP A 43 -0.57 -6.17 4.28
CA ASP A 43 0.83 -5.89 4.54
C ASP A 43 0.97 -5.07 5.82
N ARG A 44 1.81 -5.54 6.75
CA ARG A 44 2.05 -4.89 8.04
C ARG A 44 2.77 -3.55 7.86
N VAL A 45 3.53 -3.37 6.78
CA VAL A 45 4.26 -2.13 6.46
C VAL A 45 3.34 -1.06 5.87
N ALA A 46 2.29 -1.48 5.13
CA ALA A 46 1.37 -0.56 4.46
C ALA A 46 0.50 0.28 5.42
N LYS A 47 0.41 -0.10 6.70
CA LYS A 47 -0.32 0.69 7.71
C LYS A 47 0.21 2.12 7.84
N ASN A 48 1.53 2.30 7.83
CA ASN A 48 2.13 3.63 7.93
C ASN A 48 1.89 4.45 6.66
N LEU A 49 1.76 3.77 5.53
CA LEU A 49 1.54 4.39 4.23
C LEU A 49 0.11 4.89 4.03
N PHE A 50 -0.88 4.34 4.74
CA PHE A 50 -2.26 4.83 4.70
C PHE A 50 -2.34 6.34 5.00
N PHE A 51 -1.74 6.77 6.11
CA PHE A 51 -1.72 8.18 6.51
C PHE A 51 -0.80 9.06 5.66
N GLN A 52 0.19 8.48 4.98
CA GLN A 52 1.13 9.22 4.13
C GLN A 52 0.61 9.42 2.70
N LEU A 53 -0.15 8.46 2.17
CA LEU A 53 -0.65 8.47 0.79
C LEU A 53 -2.07 9.04 0.68
N MET A 54 -2.82 9.07 1.79
CA MET A 54 -4.11 9.74 1.89
C MET A 54 -4.01 10.91 2.88
N PRO A 55 -3.34 12.01 2.53
CA PRO A 55 -3.47 13.24 3.30
C PRO A 55 -4.93 13.70 3.25
N ALA A 56 -5.44 14.16 4.39
CA ALA A 56 -6.75 14.78 4.51
C ALA A 56 -6.88 16.01 3.59
#